data_AF-A0A8J7P182-F1
#
_entry.id   AF-A0A8J7P182-F1
#
_cell.length_a   1.000
_cell.length_b   1.000
_cell.length_c   1.000
_cell.angle_alpha   90.00
_cell.angle_beta   90.00
_cell.angle_gamma   90.00
#
_symmetry.space_group_name_H-M   'P 1'
#
loop_
_entity.id
_entity.type
_entity.pdbx_description
1 polymer ?
#
loop_
_entity_poly.entity_id
_entity_poly.type
_entity_poly.pdbx_seq_one_letter_code
_entity_poly.pdbx_strand_id
1 'polypeptide(L)'
;SMSIVFSEANAHREQSFNLHCNETLLEEFSMYCWLPFHGDMSLMQKDSLCDWNKVIRSYNTLTICMQHVTEMLRCYYPNPKVQDFFLQIHSQYFQNCTEEEEEVFTDPPEAVVLTLIIVPVCLIPVLVTLVVWKSRIREQE
;
A
#
# COMPACT_ATOMS: atom_id res chain seq x y z
N SER A 1 18.45 1.49 -7.30
CA SER A 1 19.28 2.72 -7.28
C SER A 1 18.47 4.02 -7.18
N MET A 2 17.17 3.99 -6.85
CA MET A 2 16.42 5.21 -6.47
C MET A 2 16.30 5.39 -4.94
N SER A 3 16.51 4.33 -4.17
CA SER A 3 16.23 4.31 -2.72
C SER A 3 17.29 5.00 -1.85
N ILE A 4 18.49 5.26 -2.38
CA ILE A 4 19.62 5.74 -1.57
C ILE A 4 19.62 7.27 -1.47
N VAL A 5 19.13 7.98 -2.51
CA VAL A 5 19.12 9.47 -2.54
C VAL A 5 17.98 10.06 -1.68
N PHE A 6 16.94 9.29 -1.36
CA PHE A 6 15.86 9.74 -0.48
C PHE A 6 16.23 9.73 1.02
N SER A 7 17.29 9.03 1.42
CA SER A 7 17.59 8.81 2.86
C SER A 7 18.28 10.00 3.54
N GLU A 8 19.16 10.74 2.85
CA GLU A 8 19.95 11.81 3.50
C GLU A 8 19.24 13.18 3.50
N ALA A 9 18.40 13.46 2.50
CA ALA A 9 17.61 14.70 2.46
C ALA A 9 16.37 14.68 3.39
N ASN A 10 15.85 13.48 3.71
CA ASN A 10 14.74 13.32 4.65
C ASN A 10 15.18 13.31 6.12
N ALA A 11 16.34 12.76 6.46
CA ALA A 11 16.80 12.70 7.86
C ALA A 11 16.96 14.09 8.50
N HIS A 12 17.50 15.08 7.78
CA HIS A 12 17.60 16.45 8.27
C HIS A 12 16.25 17.17 8.37
N ARG A 13 15.31 16.86 7.47
CA ARG A 13 13.94 17.38 7.52
C ARG A 13 13.17 16.78 8.71
N GLU A 14 13.29 15.48 8.92
CA GLU A 14 12.72 14.75 10.07
C GLU A 14 13.26 15.29 11.40
N GLN A 15 14.55 15.61 11.50
CA GLN A 15 15.16 16.13 12.72
C GLN A 15 14.76 17.57 13.04
N SER A 16 14.60 18.43 12.03
CA SER A 16 14.12 19.82 12.23
C SER A 16 12.62 19.90 12.53
N PHE A 17 11.82 18.97 12.01
CA PHE A 17 10.38 18.94 12.22
C PHE A 17 10.06 18.39 13.63
N ASN A 18 10.76 17.34 14.08
CA ASN A 18 10.56 16.78 15.42
C ASN A 18 10.90 17.69 16.60
N LEU A 19 11.80 18.67 16.44
CA LEU A 19 12.28 19.48 17.56
C LEU A 19 11.17 20.35 18.22
N HIS A 20 10.04 20.54 17.52
CA HIS A 20 8.90 21.34 18.00
C HIS A 20 7.58 20.56 18.05
N CYS A 21 7.62 19.24 17.83
CA CYS A 21 6.42 18.42 17.92
C CYS A 21 5.99 18.27 19.39
N ASN A 22 4.84 18.84 19.75
CA ASN A 22 4.23 18.58 21.05
C ASN A 22 3.30 17.38 20.91
N GLU A 23 3.78 16.21 21.30
CA GLU A 23 3.02 14.95 21.21
C GLU A 23 1.72 14.96 22.02
N THR A 24 1.67 15.68 23.14
CA THR A 24 0.44 15.81 23.95
C THR A 24 -0.63 16.60 23.21
N LEU A 25 -0.25 17.69 22.55
CA LEU A 25 -1.17 18.43 21.68
C LEU A 25 -1.55 17.60 20.46
N LEU A 26 -0.65 16.77 19.93
CA LEU A 26 -0.97 15.88 18.82
C LEU A 26 -2.09 14.89 19.19
N GLU A 27 -2.01 14.27 20.37
CA GLU A 27 -3.06 13.38 20.88
C GLU A 27 -4.39 14.13 21.09
N GLU A 28 -4.34 15.32 21.68
CA GLU A 28 -5.54 16.15 21.89
C GLU A 28 -6.20 16.54 20.57
N PHE A 29 -5.43 17.03 19.59
CA PHE A 29 -5.97 17.47 18.31
C PHE A 29 -6.39 16.31 17.41
N SER A 30 -5.83 15.11 17.59
CA SER A 30 -6.28 13.88 16.90
C SER A 30 -7.78 13.63 17.12
N MET A 31 -8.34 14.08 18.25
CA MET A 31 -9.77 13.92 18.54
C MET A 31 -10.67 14.60 17.49
N TYR A 32 -10.22 15.72 16.90
CA TYR A 32 -10.98 16.43 15.86
C TYR A 32 -11.08 15.65 14.56
N CYS A 33 -10.07 14.82 14.26
CA CYS A 33 -10.10 13.90 13.12
C CYS A 33 -10.91 12.64 13.44
N TRP A 34 -10.82 12.19 14.69
CA TRP A 34 -11.54 11.03 15.17
C TRP A 34 -13.06 11.20 15.19
N LEU A 35 -13.56 12.31 15.73
CA LEU A 35 -14.98 12.55 15.96
C LEU A 35 -15.85 12.34 14.70
N PRO A 36 -15.54 12.96 13.54
CA PRO A 36 -16.29 12.72 12.30
C PRO A 36 -16.20 11.27 11.83
N PHE A 37 -15.00 10.67 11.89
CA PHE A 37 -14.79 9.29 11.47
C PHE A 37 -15.58 8.30 12.34
N HIS A 38 -15.59 8.49 13.66
CA HIS A 38 -16.43 7.69 14.57
C HIS A 38 -17.91 7.86 14.25
N GLY A 39 -18.35 9.08 13.95
CA GLY A 39 -19.72 9.36 13.50
C GLY A 39 -20.08 8.54 12.26
N ASP A 40 -19.22 8.55 11.24
CA ASP A 40 -19.42 7.77 10.01
C ASP A 40 -19.45 6.26 10.29
N MET A 41 -18.46 5.73 11.03
CA MET A 41 -18.31 4.29 11.25
C MET A 41 -19.37 3.72 12.20
N SER A 42 -19.78 4.47 13.23
CA SER A 42 -20.77 4.03 14.22
C SER A 42 -22.17 3.81 13.63
N LEU A 43 -22.47 4.46 12.50
CA LEU A 43 -23.74 4.31 11.78
C LEU A 43 -23.73 3.16 10.76
N MET A 44 -22.56 2.61 10.43
CA MET A 44 -22.42 1.52 9.47
C MET A 44 -22.74 0.16 10.09
N GLN A 45 -23.33 -0.72 9.29
CA GLN A 45 -23.50 -2.12 9.67
C GLN A 45 -22.15 -2.84 9.71
N LYS A 46 -22.00 -3.84 10.60
CA LYS A 46 -20.73 -4.55 10.82
C LYS A 46 -20.14 -5.14 9.54
N ASP A 47 -20.96 -5.75 8.69
CA ASP A 47 -20.50 -6.33 7.41
C ASP A 47 -20.02 -5.27 6.41
N SER A 48 -20.54 -4.04 6.52
CA SER A 48 -20.10 -2.93 5.66
C SER A 48 -18.79 -2.29 6.13
N LEU A 49 -18.41 -2.47 7.41
CA LEU A 49 -17.11 -2.02 7.91
C LEU A 49 -15.94 -2.82 7.29
N CYS A 50 -16.19 -4.05 6.87
CA CYS A 50 -15.18 -4.93 6.26
C CYS A 50 -15.08 -4.80 4.74
N ASP A 51 -15.97 -4.02 4.12
CA ASP A 51 -15.88 -3.69 2.69
C ASP A 51 -15.07 -2.40 2.53
N TRP A 52 -13.81 -2.54 2.07
CA TRP A 52 -12.90 -1.42 1.87
C TRP A 52 -13.50 -0.32 0.98
N ASN A 53 -14.31 -0.67 -0.03
CA ASN A 53 -14.93 0.30 -0.94
C ASN A 53 -15.95 1.20 -0.24
N LYS A 54 -16.53 0.74 0.88
CA LYS A 54 -17.48 1.52 1.67
C LYS A 54 -16.79 2.43 2.68
N VAL A 55 -15.66 1.99 3.26
CA VAL A 55 -14.97 2.73 4.33
C VAL A 55 -13.85 3.64 3.81
N ILE A 56 -13.30 3.39 2.62
CA ILE A 56 -12.16 4.12 2.04
C ILE A 56 -12.34 5.64 2.07
N ARG A 57 -13.55 6.15 1.81
CA ARG A 57 -13.80 7.60 1.75
C ARG A 57 -13.61 8.26 3.12
N SER A 58 -14.22 7.70 4.16
CA SER A 58 -14.10 8.21 5.54
C SER A 58 -12.68 7.97 6.08
N TYR A 59 -12.08 6.82 5.78
CA TYR A 59 -10.70 6.53 6.16
C TYR A 59 -9.67 7.48 5.52
N ASN A 60 -9.84 7.82 4.23
CA ASN A 60 -9.01 8.81 3.56
C ASN A 60 -9.19 10.20 4.16
N THR A 61 -10.43 10.58 4.50
CA THR A 61 -10.72 11.86 5.17
C THR A 61 -10.02 11.95 6.52
N LEU A 62 -10.08 10.87 7.32
CA LEU A 62 -9.35 10.74 8.58
C LEU A 62 -7.83 10.89 8.38
N THR A 63 -7.28 10.21 7.37
CA THR A 63 -5.85 10.24 7.03
C THR A 63 -5.39 11.65 6.66
N ILE A 64 -6.12 12.35 5.78
CA ILE A 64 -5.81 13.73 5.40
C ILE A 64 -5.92 14.67 6.60
N CYS A 65 -6.95 14.51 7.43
CA CYS A 65 -7.09 15.32 8.65
C CYS A 65 -5.89 15.12 9.58
N MET A 66 -5.46 13.87 9.79
CA MET A 66 -4.31 13.56 10.63
C MET A 66 -3.02 14.15 10.08
N GLN A 67 -2.83 14.08 8.76
CA GLN A 67 -1.71 14.75 8.09
C GLN A 67 -1.73 16.27 8.36
N HIS A 68 -2.88 16.93 8.23
CA HIS A 68 -2.99 18.36 8.53
C HIS A 68 -2.72 18.69 10.00
N VAL A 69 -3.21 17.89 10.94
CA VAL A 69 -2.91 18.08 12.38
C VAL A 69 -1.41 17.96 12.63
N THR A 70 -0.74 16.95 12.05
CA THR A 70 0.71 16.82 12.17
C THR A 70 1.46 18.01 11.55
N GLU A 71 1.03 18.48 10.38
CA GLU A 71 1.62 19.66 9.73
C GLU A 71 1.45 20.94 10.57
N MET A 72 0.25 21.16 11.15
CA MET A 72 -0.03 22.31 12.03
C MET A 72 0.85 22.32 13.28
N LEU A 73 1.06 21.14 13.88
CA LEU A 73 1.90 20.98 15.07
C LEU A 73 3.38 20.79 14.74
N ARG A 74 3.75 20.89 13.46
CA ARG A 74 5.11 20.65 12.94
C ARG A 74 5.66 19.26 13.29
N CYS A 75 4.79 18.28 13.53
CA CYS A 75 5.15 16.89 13.71
C CYS A 75 5.28 16.19 12.37
N TYR A 76 6.27 15.32 12.19
CA TYR A 76 6.42 14.58 10.93
C TYR A 76 5.31 13.55 10.77
N TYR A 77 4.99 13.25 9.52
CA TYR A 77 3.98 12.27 9.16
C TYR A 77 4.60 11.21 8.25
N PRO A 78 4.38 9.91 8.50
CA PRO A 78 3.78 9.35 9.72
C PRO A 78 4.76 9.44 10.91
N ASN A 79 4.26 9.34 12.14
CA ASN A 79 5.05 9.21 13.38
C ASN A 79 4.43 8.16 14.32
N PRO A 80 5.12 7.73 15.40
CA PRO A 80 4.61 6.68 16.29
C PRO A 80 3.23 6.97 16.91
N LYS A 81 2.93 8.23 17.28
CA LYS A 81 1.61 8.61 17.83
C LYS A 81 0.50 8.44 16.82
N VAL A 82 0.76 8.83 15.57
CA VAL A 82 -0.17 8.61 14.45
C VAL A 82 -0.36 7.12 14.19
N GLN A 83 0.72 6.34 14.23
CA GLN A 83 0.63 4.89 14.05
C GLN A 83 -0.24 4.24 15.14
N ASP A 84 0.00 4.57 16.41
CA ASP A 84 -0.79 4.07 17.55
C ASP A 84 -2.27 4.47 17.45
N PHE A 85 -2.54 5.69 16.98
CA PHE A 85 -3.90 6.16 16.72
C PHE A 85 -4.62 5.30 15.66
N PHE A 86 -3.97 5.02 14.53
CA PHE A 86 -4.56 4.15 13.50
C PHE A 86 -4.71 2.70 13.97
N LEU A 87 -3.76 2.17 14.75
CA LEU A 87 -3.87 0.83 15.32
C LEU A 87 -5.09 0.69 16.24
N GLN A 88 -5.39 1.72 17.06
CA GLN A 88 -6.60 1.74 17.88
C GLN A 88 -7.87 1.71 17.03
N ILE A 89 -7.90 2.46 15.92
CA ILE A 89 -9.03 2.46 14.98
C ILE A 89 -9.22 1.08 14.35
N HIS A 90 -8.13 0.45 13.90
CA HIS A 90 -8.15 -0.93 13.37
C HIS A 90 -8.67 -1.92 14.40
N SER A 91 -8.19 -1.86 15.64
CA SER A 91 -8.69 -2.71 16.71
C SER A 91 -10.17 -2.46 17.02
N GLN A 92 -10.65 -1.22 16.92
CA GLN A 92 -12.02 -0.88 17.30
C GLN A 92 -13.06 -1.29 16.24
N TYR A 93 -12.80 -1.05 14.95
CA TYR A 93 -13.80 -1.32 13.90
C TYR A 93 -13.49 -2.52 13.02
N PHE A 94 -12.21 -2.83 12.82
CA PHE A 94 -11.76 -3.75 11.77
C PHE A 94 -11.21 -5.08 12.31
N GLN A 95 -11.09 -5.25 13.64
CA GLN A 95 -10.51 -6.46 14.28
C GLN A 95 -11.18 -7.80 13.91
N ASN A 96 -12.46 -7.77 13.50
CA ASN A 96 -13.23 -8.97 13.16
C ASN A 96 -13.52 -9.04 11.66
N CYS A 97 -12.94 -8.15 10.87
CA CYS A 97 -12.94 -8.35 9.44
C CYS A 97 -12.03 -9.55 9.19
N THR A 98 -12.61 -10.59 8.61
CA THR A 98 -11.81 -11.66 8.04
C THR A 98 -10.77 -10.98 7.15
N GLU A 99 -9.51 -11.38 7.29
CA GLU A 99 -8.65 -11.41 6.13
C GLU A 99 -9.37 -12.39 5.18
N GLU A 100 -10.42 -11.93 4.51
CA GLU A 100 -10.79 -12.48 3.22
C GLU A 100 -9.56 -12.17 2.43
N GLU A 101 -8.63 -13.14 2.48
CA GLU A 101 -7.44 -13.26 1.68
C GLU A 101 -7.74 -12.50 0.39
N GLU A 102 -7.15 -11.32 0.25
CA GLU A 102 -7.12 -10.57 -1.01
C GLU A 102 -6.58 -11.56 -2.02
N GLU A 103 -7.46 -12.39 -2.63
CA GLU A 103 -7.15 -13.76 -3.08
C GLU A 103 -5.66 -13.98 -3.11
N VAL A 104 -5.05 -14.42 -1.97
CA VAL A 104 -3.61 -14.20 -1.70
C VAL A 104 -2.93 -14.37 -3.03
N PHE A 105 -2.40 -13.28 -3.59
CA PHE A 105 -1.69 -13.30 -4.87
C PHE A 105 -0.39 -14.05 -4.59
N THR A 106 -0.57 -15.32 -4.30
CA THR A 106 0.40 -16.31 -3.97
C THR A 106 1.10 -16.48 -5.28
N ASP A 107 2.41 -16.31 -5.24
CA ASP A 107 3.22 -16.64 -6.39
C ASP A 107 2.78 -18.03 -6.87
N PRO A 108 2.48 -18.19 -8.16
CA PRO A 108 2.12 -19.50 -8.68
C PRO A 108 3.23 -20.49 -8.30
N PRO A 109 2.90 -21.78 -8.05
CA PRO A 109 3.89 -22.76 -7.61
C PRO A 109 5.15 -22.72 -8.48
N GLU A 110 6.33 -22.89 -7.88
CA GLU A 110 7.63 -22.75 -8.56
C GLU A 110 7.70 -23.51 -9.90
N ALA A 111 7.09 -24.70 -9.95
CA ALA A 111 7.00 -25.52 -11.17
C ALA A 111 6.26 -24.83 -12.33
N VAL A 112 5.21 -24.06 -12.04
CA VAL A 112 4.42 -23.31 -13.04
C VAL A 112 5.27 -22.17 -13.60
N VAL A 113 5.94 -21.41 -12.72
CA VAL A 113 6.86 -20.33 -13.12
C VAL A 113 7.98 -20.87 -14.00
N LEU A 114 8.61 -21.98 -13.59
CA LEU A 114 9.67 -22.61 -14.35
C LEU A 114 9.19 -23.09 -15.73
N THR A 115 8.00 -23.67 -15.81
CA THR A 115 7.40 -24.09 -17.08
C THR A 115 7.17 -22.89 -17.99
N LEU A 116 6.62 -21.78 -17.45
CA LEU A 116 6.39 -20.55 -18.19
C LEU A 116 7.68 -19.87 -18.67
N ILE A 117 8.83 -20.14 -18.04
CA ILE A 117 10.14 -19.66 -18.49
C ILE A 117 10.73 -20.59 -19.55
N ILE A 118 10.68 -21.90 -19.34
CA ILE A 118 11.28 -22.89 -20.26
C ILE A 118 10.56 -22.88 -21.61
N VAL A 119 9.22 -22.79 -21.61
CA VAL A 119 8.40 -22.79 -22.82
C VAL A 119 8.84 -21.71 -23.84
N PRO A 120 8.88 -20.40 -23.52
CA PRO A 120 9.33 -19.38 -24.47
C PRO A 120 10.82 -19.52 -24.82
N VAL A 121 11.68 -19.90 -23.87
CA VAL A 121 13.11 -20.11 -24.12
C VAL A 121 13.36 -21.21 -25.16
N CYS A 122 12.55 -22.28 -25.16
CA CYS A 122 12.63 -23.34 -26.14
C CYS A 122 11.87 -23.03 -27.44
N LEU A 123 10.69 -22.41 -27.34
CA LEU A 123 9.85 -22.14 -28.51
C LEU A 123 10.44 -21.09 -29.43
N ILE A 124 11.05 -20.02 -28.91
CA ILE A 124 11.65 -18.95 -29.72
C ILE A 124 12.71 -19.49 -30.71
N PRO A 125 13.76 -20.23 -30.29
CA PRO A 125 14.77 -20.75 -31.22
C PRO A 125 14.21 -21.79 -32.20
N VAL A 126 13.22 -22.60 -31.78
CA VAL A 126 12.53 -23.53 -32.69
C VAL A 126 11.79 -22.76 -33.78
N LEU A 127 11.02 -21.74 -33.42
CA LEU A 127 10.30 -20.93 -34.41
C LEU A 127 11.26 -20.19 -35.34
N VAL A 128 12.36 -19.61 -34.81
CA VAL A 128 13.37 -18.94 -35.61
C VAL A 128 14.03 -19.89 -36.61
N THR A 129 14.48 -21.07 -36.15
CA THR A 129 15.10 -22.08 -37.04
C THR A 129 14.13 -22.59 -38.10
N LEU A 130 12.88 -22.85 -37.75
CA LEU A 130 11.83 -23.24 -38.69
C LEU A 130 11.57 -22.16 -39.75
N VAL A 131 11.49 -20.89 -39.35
CA VAL A 131 11.30 -19.75 -40.28
C VAL A 131 12.49 -19.62 -41.21
N VAL A 132 13.73 -19.70 -40.70
CA VAL A 132 14.95 -19.62 -41.51
C VAL A 132 15.01 -20.76 -42.51
N TRP A 133 14.75 -21.99 -42.07
CA TRP A 133 14.72 -23.15 -42.97
C TRP A 133 13.63 -22.96 -44.04
N LYS A 134 12.41 -22.63 -43.65
CA LYS A 134 11.31 -22.41 -44.61
C LYS A 134 11.63 -21.29 -45.60
N SER A 135 12.29 -20.21 -45.18
CA SER A 135 12.73 -19.14 -46.08
C SER A 135 13.79 -19.63 -47.06
N ARG A 136 14.78 -20.40 -46.61
CA ARG A 136 15.79 -21.00 -47.51
C ARG A 136 15.19 -21.97 -48.52
N ILE A 137 14.18 -22.75 -48.15
CA ILE A 137 13.48 -23.64 -49.10
C ILE A 137 12.74 -22.82 -50.15
N ARG A 138 12.05 -21.75 -49.75
CA ARG A 138 11.31 -20.87 -50.68
C ARG A 138 12.22 -20.02 -51.57
N GLU A 139 13.47 -19.78 -51.18
CA GLU A 139 14.48 -19.12 -52.02
C GLU A 139 15.11 -20.06 -53.06
N GLN A 140 14.91 -21.37 -52.93
CA GLN A 140 15.42 -22.38 -53.87
C GLN A 140 14.37 -22.89 -54.87
N GLU A 141 13.15 -22.35 -54.80
CA GLU A 141 12.05 -22.55 -55.75
C GLU A 141 11.91 -21.31 -56.65
#